data_AF-A0A7J7FRQ4-F1
#
_entry.id   AF-A0A7J7FRQ4-F1
#
_cell.length_a   1.000
_cell.length_b   1.000
_cell.length_c   1.000
_cell.angle_alpha   90.00
_cell.angle_beta   90.00
_cell.angle_gamma   90.00
#
_symmetry.space_group_name_H-M   'P 1'
#
loop_
_entity.id
_entity.type
_entity.pdbx_description
1 polymer ?
#
loop_
_entity_poly.entity_id
_entity_poly.type
_entity_poly.pdbx_seq_one_letter_code
_entity_poly.pdbx_strand_id
1 'polypeptide(L)'
;MRDIGEDMWHPPTYLEDMWHPPTHLEVMINLDILSGPYFLNDRIIEFYFSYLPSCYPSEEILLVSPSIAFWIANCPDIESFKDFIEPFNLTSKKLVIFPINNNDDVTEAEGGNHWCLLVFERNANVFVHHDSYGGFNDGHAKQIYRAIVGYMGISVMASACKYVECS
;
A
#
# COMPACT_ATOMS: atom_id res chain seq x y z
N MET A 1 -34.09 -33.72 33.43
CA MET A 1 -34.03 -32.25 33.42
C MET A 1 -32.73 -31.82 34.07
N ARG A 2 -31.69 -31.56 33.26
CA ARG A 2 -30.57 -30.66 33.55
C ARG A 2 -30.07 -30.15 32.19
N ASP A 3 -30.26 -28.86 31.98
CA ASP A 3 -29.78 -28.08 30.83
C ASP A 3 -28.26 -28.22 30.70
N ILE A 4 -27.81 -28.49 29.49
CA ILE A 4 -26.44 -28.24 29.05
C ILE A 4 -26.43 -26.79 28.56
N GLY A 5 -25.67 -25.97 29.28
CA GLY A 5 -25.67 -24.52 29.18
C GLY A 5 -25.27 -23.99 27.81
N GLU A 6 -25.79 -22.80 27.54
CA GLU A 6 -25.31 -21.88 26.52
C GLU A 6 -23.83 -21.56 26.77
N ASP A 7 -22.93 -22.18 26.03
CA ASP A 7 -21.57 -21.67 25.86
C ASP A 7 -21.65 -20.42 24.96
N MET A 8 -21.87 -19.27 25.60
CA MET A 8 -21.59 -17.97 25.00
C MET A 8 -20.12 -17.91 24.64
N TRP A 9 -19.83 -17.91 23.35
CA TRP A 9 -18.54 -17.50 22.82
C TRP A 9 -18.29 -16.04 23.23
N HIS A 10 -17.42 -15.83 24.22
CA HIS A 10 -16.84 -14.52 24.50
C HIS A 10 -15.52 -14.40 23.74
N PRO A 11 -15.38 -13.44 22.81
CA PRO A 11 -14.09 -13.21 22.18
C PRO A 11 -13.06 -12.79 23.24
N PRO A 12 -11.77 -13.16 23.09
CA PRO A 12 -10.72 -12.77 24.03
C PRO A 12 -10.59 -11.24 24.09
N THR A 13 -10.57 -10.69 25.31
CA THR A 13 -10.47 -9.25 25.61
C THR A 13 -9.24 -8.55 25.02
N TYR A 14 -8.26 -9.29 24.51
CA TYR A 14 -7.02 -8.75 23.94
C TYR A 14 -7.18 -8.13 22.54
N LEU A 15 -8.25 -8.44 21.81
CA LEU A 15 -8.48 -7.87 20.48
C LEU A 15 -9.21 -6.52 20.53
N GLU A 16 -9.97 -6.24 21.59
CA GLU A 16 -10.60 -4.92 21.78
C GLU A 16 -9.59 -3.86 22.24
N ASP A 17 -8.54 -4.26 22.95
CA ASP A 17 -7.48 -3.37 23.45
C ASP A 17 -6.44 -2.96 22.39
N MET A 18 -6.45 -3.60 21.21
CA MET A 18 -5.54 -3.26 20.09
C MET A 18 -6.15 -2.28 19.10
N TRP A 19 -7.46 -2.06 19.15
CA TRP A 19 -8.16 -1.09 18.31
C TRP A 19 -8.57 0.12 19.17
N HIS A 20 -7.69 1.11 19.25
CA HIS A 20 -8.09 2.42 19.71
C HIS A 20 -8.64 3.21 18.51
N PRO A 21 -9.95 3.49 18.45
CA PRO A 21 -10.47 4.40 17.45
C PRO A 21 -9.75 5.75 17.65
N PRO A 22 -9.25 6.38 16.58
CA PRO A 22 -8.49 7.60 16.69
C PRO A 22 -9.31 8.66 17.44
N THR A 23 -8.65 9.33 18.37
CA THR A 23 -9.26 10.39 19.16
C THR A 23 -9.71 11.53 18.23
N HIS A 24 -10.72 12.28 18.66
CA HIS A 24 -11.21 13.44 17.90
C HIS A 24 -10.08 14.44 17.58
N LEU A 25 -9.06 14.52 18.45
CA LEU A 25 -7.86 15.35 18.24
C LEU A 25 -6.97 14.80 17.12
N GLU A 26 -6.73 13.48 17.08
CA GLU A 26 -5.97 12.84 15.99
C GLU A 26 -6.70 12.96 14.64
N VAL A 27 -8.03 12.82 14.63
CA VAL A 27 -8.82 13.03 13.39
C VAL A 27 -8.74 14.50 12.93
N MET A 28 -8.80 15.47 13.85
CA MET A 28 -8.68 16.88 13.50
C MET A 28 -7.29 17.24 12.98
N ILE A 29 -6.22 16.76 13.63
CA ILE A 29 -4.83 16.99 13.20
C ILE A 29 -4.59 16.47 11.77
N ASN A 30 -5.18 15.32 11.43
CA ASN A 30 -5.10 14.75 10.08
C ASN A 30 -5.77 15.62 9.00
N LEU A 31 -6.80 16.41 9.34
CA LEU A 31 -7.46 17.29 8.38
C LEU A 31 -6.77 18.65 8.27
N ASP A 32 -6.15 19.12 9.35
CA ASP A 32 -5.46 20.41 9.36
C ASP A 32 -4.28 20.43 8.37
N ILE A 33 -3.60 19.29 8.16
CA ILE A 33 -2.52 19.17 7.17
C ILE A 33 -2.98 19.40 5.73
N LEU A 34 -4.29 19.29 5.44
CA LEU A 34 -4.85 19.61 4.12
C LEU A 34 -4.99 21.12 3.88
N SER A 35 -4.88 21.93 4.93
CA SER A 35 -5.13 23.37 4.90
C SER A 35 -3.85 24.24 4.89
N GLY A 36 -2.76 23.73 4.31
CA GLY A 36 -1.48 24.44 4.22
C GLY A 36 -0.42 23.70 3.40
N PRO A 37 0.86 24.18 3.43
CA PRO A 37 1.98 23.55 2.73
C PRO A 37 2.57 22.37 3.52
N TYR A 38 1.71 21.53 4.09
CA TYR A 38 2.12 20.38 4.90
C TYR A 38 2.21 19.12 4.03
N PHE A 39 3.08 18.19 4.41
CA PHE A 39 3.11 16.89 3.76
C PHE A 39 1.88 16.08 4.13
N LEU A 40 1.35 15.34 3.15
CA LEU A 40 0.34 14.33 3.42
C LEU A 40 0.98 13.20 4.22
N ASN A 41 0.24 12.64 5.17
CA ASN A 41 0.63 11.43 5.86
C ASN A 41 -0.05 10.19 5.25
N ASP A 42 0.37 9.03 5.74
CA ASP A 42 -0.17 7.72 5.35
C ASP A 42 -1.69 7.63 5.57
N ARG A 43 -2.22 8.19 6.67
CA ARG A 43 -3.65 8.15 7.01
C ARG A 43 -4.52 8.83 5.97
N ILE A 44 -4.12 10.00 5.48
CA ILE A 44 -4.88 10.71 4.45
C ILE A 44 -4.84 9.97 3.12
N ILE A 45 -3.67 9.44 2.73
CA ILE A 45 -3.54 8.67 1.50
C ILE A 45 -4.35 7.37 1.58
N GLU A 46 -4.27 6.65 2.71
CA GLU A 46 -5.02 5.42 3.00
C GLU A 46 -6.54 5.67 2.96
N PHE A 47 -6.99 6.76 3.59
CA PHE A 47 -8.39 7.18 3.53
C PHE A 47 -8.84 7.42 2.09
N TYR A 48 -8.07 8.20 1.32
CA TYR A 48 -8.45 8.52 -0.05
C TYR A 48 -8.44 7.29 -0.96
N PHE A 49 -7.47 6.41 -0.81
CA PHE A 49 -7.38 5.14 -1.54
C PHE A 49 -8.53 4.19 -1.17
N SER A 50 -9.04 4.24 0.06
CA SER A 50 -10.23 3.49 0.47
C SER A 50 -11.53 4.13 -0.02
N TYR A 51 -11.55 5.46 -0.12
CA TYR A 51 -12.71 6.23 -0.59
C TYR A 51 -12.93 6.09 -2.10
N LEU A 52 -11.86 6.11 -2.92
CA LEU A 52 -11.99 6.07 -4.38
C LEU A 52 -12.81 4.87 -4.91
N PRO A 53 -12.58 3.61 -4.47
CA PRO A 53 -13.38 2.46 -4.90
C PRO A 53 -14.83 2.51 -4.43
N SER A 54 -15.13 3.23 -3.34
CA SER A 54 -16.51 3.43 -2.88
C SER A 54 -17.30 4.33 -3.84
N CYS A 55 -16.62 5.24 -4.55
CA CYS A 55 -17.23 6.11 -5.55
C CYS A 55 -17.16 5.53 -6.96
N TYR A 56 -16.07 4.83 -7.27
CA TYR A 56 -15.73 4.30 -8.59
C TYR A 56 -15.31 2.84 -8.47
N PRO A 57 -16.25 1.92 -8.18
CA PRO A 57 -15.93 0.51 -7.96
C PRO A 57 -15.36 -0.11 -9.23
N SER A 58 -14.22 -0.80 -9.10
CA SER A 58 -13.60 -1.58 -10.16
C SER A 58 -12.81 -2.73 -9.57
N GLU A 59 -13.10 -3.96 -10.01
CA GLU A 59 -12.33 -5.14 -9.60
C GLU A 59 -10.98 -5.24 -10.31
N GLU A 60 -10.78 -4.45 -11.37
CA GLU A 60 -9.60 -4.45 -12.22
C GLU A 60 -8.52 -3.47 -11.75
N ILE A 61 -8.84 -2.59 -10.80
CA ILE A 61 -7.93 -1.58 -10.23
C ILE A 61 -7.66 -1.95 -8.77
N LEU A 62 -6.38 -2.06 -8.42
CA LEU A 62 -5.94 -2.21 -7.04
C LEU A 62 -5.22 -0.94 -6.57
N LEU A 63 -5.75 -0.33 -5.52
CA LEU A 63 -5.11 0.76 -4.79
C LEU A 63 -4.44 0.16 -3.56
N VAL A 64 -3.12 0.15 -3.52
CA VAL A 64 -2.35 -0.45 -2.43
C VAL A 64 -2.21 0.56 -1.30
N SER A 65 -2.46 0.16 -0.05
CA SER A 65 -2.29 1.09 1.08
C SER A 65 -0.82 1.47 1.29
N PRO A 66 -0.53 2.66 1.85
CA PRO A 66 0.85 3.07 2.16
C PRO A 66 1.64 2.03 2.96
N SER A 67 1.03 1.46 3.99
CA SER A 67 1.68 0.45 4.84
C SER A 67 2.04 -0.82 4.07
N ILE A 68 1.17 -1.26 3.14
CA ILE A 68 1.45 -2.42 2.30
C ILE A 68 2.56 -2.11 1.29
N ALA A 69 2.53 -0.93 0.66
CA ALA A 69 3.57 -0.52 -0.28
C ALA A 69 4.94 -0.40 0.41
N PHE A 70 4.97 0.18 1.62
CA PHE A 70 6.17 0.26 2.44
C PHE A 70 6.71 -1.13 2.81
N TRP A 71 5.82 -2.05 3.20
CA TRP A 71 6.20 -3.43 3.48
C TRP A 71 6.75 -4.15 2.25
N ILE A 72 6.11 -3.99 1.08
CA ILE A 72 6.57 -4.56 -0.20
C ILE A 72 7.99 -4.09 -0.55
N ALA A 73 8.28 -2.80 -0.33
CA ALA A 73 9.59 -2.23 -0.62
C ALA A 73 10.70 -2.78 0.29
N ASN A 74 10.35 -3.13 1.54
CA ASN A 74 11.30 -3.49 2.60
C ASN A 74 11.28 -4.97 3.00
N CYS A 75 10.44 -5.80 2.39
CA CYS A 75 10.29 -7.22 2.75
C CYS A 75 11.59 -7.99 2.47
N PRO A 76 12.27 -8.56 3.50
CA PRO A 76 13.54 -9.23 3.32
C PRO A 76 13.42 -10.67 2.81
N ASP A 77 12.23 -11.27 2.91
CA ASP A 77 12.00 -12.69 2.69
C ASP A 77 10.99 -12.96 1.55
N ILE A 78 11.40 -13.76 0.58
CA ILE A 78 10.63 -14.05 -0.64
C ILE A 78 9.43 -14.97 -0.36
N GLU A 79 9.54 -15.89 0.59
CA GLU A 79 8.44 -16.80 0.93
C GLU A 79 7.31 -16.02 1.62
N SER A 80 7.66 -15.25 2.65
CA SER A 80 6.73 -14.33 3.34
C SER A 80 6.11 -13.34 2.38
N PHE A 81 6.88 -12.83 1.41
CA PHE A 81 6.37 -11.96 0.34
C PHE A 81 5.25 -12.62 -0.47
N LYS A 82 5.46 -13.86 -0.93
CA LYS A 82 4.50 -14.57 -1.78
C LYS A 82 3.18 -14.81 -1.04
N ASP A 83 3.25 -15.34 0.16
CA ASP A 83 2.08 -15.67 0.98
C ASP A 83 1.27 -14.41 1.32
N PHE A 84 1.96 -13.29 1.58
CA PHE A 84 1.30 -12.02 1.86
C PHE A 84 0.65 -11.38 0.61
N ILE A 85 1.27 -11.54 -0.57
CA ILE A 85 0.82 -10.87 -1.79
C ILE A 85 -0.24 -11.67 -2.55
N GLU A 86 -0.27 -13.00 -2.41
CA GLU A 86 -1.24 -13.88 -3.07
C GLU A 86 -2.71 -13.41 -2.93
N PRO A 87 -3.21 -13.01 -1.74
CA PRO A 87 -4.60 -12.55 -1.57
C PRO A 87 -4.96 -11.32 -2.40
N PHE A 88 -4.00 -10.48 -2.77
CA PHE A 88 -4.24 -9.29 -3.61
C PHE A 88 -4.55 -9.64 -5.06
N ASN A 89 -4.31 -10.89 -5.46
CA ASN A 89 -4.60 -11.42 -6.80
C ASN A 89 -4.08 -10.48 -7.91
N LEU A 90 -2.82 -10.04 -7.78
CA LEU A 90 -2.23 -9.02 -8.65
C LEU A 90 -2.33 -9.39 -10.13
N THR A 91 -2.27 -10.69 -10.45
CA THR A 91 -2.40 -11.24 -11.82
C THR A 91 -3.74 -10.92 -12.48
N SER A 92 -4.81 -10.73 -11.69
CA SER A 92 -6.14 -10.33 -12.19
C SER A 92 -6.29 -8.83 -12.45
N LYS A 93 -5.40 -7.99 -11.92
CA LYS A 93 -5.54 -6.52 -11.95
C LYS A 93 -4.96 -5.95 -13.23
N LYS A 94 -5.73 -5.07 -13.89
CA LYS A 94 -5.25 -4.28 -15.03
C LYS A 94 -4.38 -3.11 -14.59
N LEU A 95 -4.72 -2.50 -13.46
CA LEU A 95 -3.98 -1.41 -12.84
C LEU A 95 -3.68 -1.72 -11.38
N VAL A 96 -2.42 -1.54 -10.97
CA VAL A 96 -2.02 -1.58 -9.56
C VAL A 96 -1.26 -0.31 -9.23
N ILE A 97 -1.72 0.43 -8.22
CA ILE A 97 -1.19 1.74 -7.85
C ILE A 97 -0.57 1.63 -6.45
N PHE A 98 0.73 1.94 -6.36
CA PHE A 98 1.51 1.93 -5.14
C PHE A 98 1.87 3.37 -4.74
N PRO A 99 1.41 3.85 -3.57
CA PRO A 99 1.94 5.07 -2.98
C PRO A 99 3.30 4.75 -2.34
N ILE A 100 4.29 5.57 -2.65
CA ILE A 100 5.67 5.36 -2.20
C ILE A 100 6.12 6.58 -1.41
N ASN A 101 6.68 6.33 -0.24
CA ASN A 101 7.36 7.31 0.57
C ASN A 101 8.86 6.95 0.63
N ASN A 102 9.72 7.96 0.74
CA ASN A 102 11.17 7.82 0.81
C ASN A 102 11.73 7.61 2.22
N ASN A 103 10.93 7.08 3.14
CA ASN A 103 11.43 6.70 4.45
C ASN A 103 12.41 5.52 4.33
N ASP A 104 13.67 5.77 4.64
CA ASP A 104 14.72 4.75 4.70
C ASP A 104 14.79 4.04 6.07
N ASP A 105 14.18 4.60 7.11
CA ASP A 105 14.20 4.04 8.47
C ASP A 105 12.87 3.35 8.81
N VAL A 106 12.88 2.02 8.76
CA VAL A 106 11.73 1.17 9.11
C VAL A 106 11.33 1.26 10.59
N THR A 107 12.16 1.86 11.44
CA THR A 107 11.90 2.04 12.88
C THR A 107 11.32 3.41 13.20
N GLU A 108 11.38 4.37 12.26
CA GLU A 108 10.82 5.71 12.43
C GLU A 108 9.42 5.80 11.81
N ALA A 109 8.42 6.00 12.67
CA ALA A 109 7.08 6.38 12.21
C ALA A 109 7.10 7.80 11.63
N GLU A 110 6.24 8.06 10.64
CA GLU A 110 6.14 9.36 9.96
C GLU A 110 7.44 9.84 9.32
N GLY A 111 8.38 8.93 9.06
CA GLY A 111 9.62 9.22 8.33
C GLY A 111 9.38 9.47 6.84
N GLY A 112 10.43 9.93 6.17
CA GLY A 112 10.38 10.37 4.78
C GLY A 112 9.68 11.73 4.62
N ASN A 113 9.96 12.39 3.50
CA ASN A 113 9.52 13.76 3.23
C ASN A 113 8.97 13.95 1.82
N HIS A 114 8.81 12.86 1.06
CA HIS A 114 8.30 12.94 -0.30
C HIS A 114 7.48 11.71 -0.68
N TRP A 115 6.32 11.97 -1.28
CA TRP A 115 5.44 10.93 -1.83
C TRP A 115 5.48 10.93 -3.34
N CYS A 116 5.52 9.75 -3.93
CA CYS A 116 5.31 9.53 -5.34
C CYS A 116 4.34 8.35 -5.57
N LEU A 117 3.99 8.10 -6.83
CA LEU A 117 3.16 6.97 -7.22
C LEU A 117 3.90 6.09 -8.21
N LEU A 118 3.81 4.78 -8.03
CA LEU A 118 4.21 3.80 -9.04
C LEU A 118 2.97 3.06 -9.52
N VAL A 119 2.73 3.07 -10.83
CA VAL A 119 1.55 2.48 -11.46
C VAL A 119 1.97 1.34 -12.37
N PHE A 120 1.53 0.13 -12.07
CA PHE A 120 1.64 -0.99 -12.99
C PHE A 120 0.40 -1.06 -13.89
N GLU A 121 0.60 -0.96 -15.21
CA GLU A 121 -0.44 -1.23 -16.21
C GLU A 121 -0.12 -2.55 -16.92
N ARG A 122 -1.04 -3.50 -16.78
CA ARG A 122 -0.82 -4.90 -17.18
C ARG A 122 -0.82 -5.10 -18.69
N ASN A 123 -1.68 -4.40 -19.43
CA ASN A 123 -1.86 -4.68 -20.86
C ASN A 123 -0.64 -4.23 -21.68
N ALA A 124 0.00 -3.13 -21.28
CA ALA A 124 1.24 -2.61 -21.81
C ALA A 124 2.47 -3.20 -21.10
N ASN A 125 2.27 -3.94 -20.00
CA ASN A 125 3.32 -4.53 -19.18
C ASN A 125 4.38 -3.48 -18.78
N VAL A 126 3.91 -2.36 -18.22
CA VAL A 126 4.73 -1.20 -17.89
C VAL A 126 4.44 -0.73 -16.47
N PHE A 127 5.51 -0.36 -15.77
CA PHE A 127 5.48 0.44 -14.57
C PHE A 127 5.78 1.89 -14.93
N VAL A 128 4.89 2.79 -14.55
CA VAL A 128 5.04 4.24 -14.73
C VAL A 128 5.22 4.86 -13.35
N HIS A 129 6.35 5.51 -13.14
CA HIS A 129 6.67 6.25 -11.93
C HIS A 129 6.24 7.70 -12.11
N HIS A 130 5.34 8.17 -11.26
CA HIS A 130 4.86 9.54 -11.22
C HIS A 130 5.43 10.22 -9.98
N ASP A 131 6.39 11.10 -10.21
CA ASP A 131 7.08 11.83 -9.16
C ASP A 131 6.98 13.34 -9.43
N SER A 132 6.23 14.05 -8.58
CA SER A 132 6.04 15.50 -8.68
C SER A 132 7.31 16.31 -8.40
N TYR A 133 8.39 15.67 -7.94
CA TYR A 133 9.67 16.27 -7.63
C TYR A 133 10.83 15.66 -8.44
N GLY A 134 10.55 15.25 -9.69
CA GLY A 134 11.58 14.98 -10.69
C GLY A 134 12.39 13.70 -10.44
N GLY A 135 11.72 12.62 -10.05
CA GLY A 135 12.33 11.30 -9.84
C GLY A 135 13.12 11.18 -8.53
N PHE A 136 12.89 12.06 -7.56
CA PHE A 136 13.52 12.01 -6.24
C PHE A 136 13.33 10.65 -5.55
N ASN A 137 12.19 9.99 -5.75
CA ASN A 137 11.87 8.68 -5.20
C ASN A 137 12.17 7.50 -6.14
N ASP A 138 12.91 7.70 -7.23
CA ASP A 138 13.21 6.65 -8.23
C ASP A 138 13.83 5.39 -7.59
N GLY A 139 14.71 5.57 -6.59
CA GLY A 139 15.29 4.45 -5.84
C GLY A 139 14.24 3.59 -5.13
N HIS A 140 13.33 4.23 -4.39
CA HIS A 140 12.25 3.57 -3.66
C HIS A 140 11.22 2.94 -4.60
N ALA A 141 10.88 3.62 -5.70
CA ALA A 141 10.00 3.08 -6.73
C ALA A 141 10.60 1.82 -7.38
N LYS A 142 11.91 1.81 -7.63
CA LYS A 142 12.61 0.64 -8.17
C LYS A 142 12.66 -0.55 -7.21
N GLN A 143 12.58 -0.34 -5.89
CA GLN A 143 12.48 -1.45 -4.92
C GLN A 143 11.16 -2.21 -5.12
N ILE A 144 10.02 -1.51 -5.13
CA ILE A 144 8.71 -2.12 -5.38
C ILE A 144 8.66 -2.76 -6.77
N TYR A 145 9.12 -2.05 -7.81
CA TYR A 145 9.18 -2.58 -9.16
C TYR A 145 9.88 -3.95 -9.22
N ARG A 146 11.07 -4.07 -8.61
CA ARG A 146 11.85 -5.33 -8.59
C ARG A 146 11.12 -6.44 -7.83
N ALA A 147 10.55 -6.11 -6.67
CA ALA A 147 9.81 -7.08 -5.85
C ALA A 147 8.63 -7.68 -6.62
N ILE A 148 7.82 -6.81 -7.24
CA ILE A 148 6.62 -7.22 -7.98
C ILE A 148 6.97 -7.97 -9.26
N VAL A 149 7.97 -7.52 -10.02
CA VAL A 149 8.45 -8.23 -11.22
C VAL A 149 8.97 -9.62 -10.85
N GLY A 150 9.74 -9.73 -9.76
CA GLY A 150 10.23 -11.01 -9.24
C GLY A 150 9.08 -11.95 -8.87
N TYR A 151 8.05 -11.43 -8.21
CA TYR A 151 6.86 -12.21 -7.84
C TYR A 151 6.05 -12.69 -9.03
N MET A 152 5.84 -11.84 -10.05
CA MET A 152 5.05 -12.22 -11.23
C MET A 152 5.74 -13.27 -12.11
N GLY A 153 6.97 -13.68 -11.80
CA GLY A 153 7.72 -14.65 -12.58
C GLY A 153 7.96 -14.20 -14.02
N ILE A 154 7.94 -12.88 -14.27
CA ILE A 154 8.20 -12.31 -15.59
C ILE A 154 9.68 -12.54 -15.88
N SER A 155 9.95 -13.56 -16.71
CA SER A 155 11.29 -13.83 -17.21
C SER A 155 11.83 -12.58 -17.89
N VAL A 156 12.98 -12.10 -17.41
CA VAL A 156 13.72 -10.95 -17.96
C VAL A 156 14.05 -11.14 -19.45
N MET A 157 13.85 -12.34 -20.00
CA MET A 157 14.17 -12.70 -21.38
C MET A 157 12.97 -12.74 -22.34
N ALA A 158 11.72 -12.70 -21.88
CA ALA A 158 10.55 -12.75 -22.77
C ALA A 158 9.47 -11.74 -22.33
N SER A 159 9.57 -10.53 -22.89
CA SER A 159 8.85 -9.29 -22.52
C SER A 159 9.37 -8.66 -21.21
N ALA A 160 10.44 -7.87 -21.32
CA ALA A 160 10.90 -7.04 -20.22
C ALA A 160 9.75 -6.11 -19.80
N CYS A 161 9.19 -6.33 -18.61
CA CYS A 161 8.31 -5.34 -17.99
C CYS A 161 9.09 -4.02 -17.94
N LYS A 162 8.54 -2.94 -18.48
CA LYS A 162 9.28 -1.69 -18.64
C LYS A 162 9.07 -0.81 -17.42
N TYR A 163 10.10 -0.08 -17.00
CA TYR A 163 9.99 1.00 -16.04
C TYR A 163 10.14 2.33 -16.78
N VAL A 164 9.21 3.25 -16.58
CA VAL A 164 9.18 4.57 -17.24
C VAL A 164 8.96 5.65 -16.21
N GLU A 165 9.80 6.69 -16.24
CA GLU A 165 9.56 7.91 -15.48
C GLU A 165 8.55 8.79 -16.22
N CYS A 166 7.48 9.21 -15.55
CA CYS A 166 6.57 10.22 -16.05
C CYS A 166 7.16 11.59 -15.75
N SER A 167 7.59 12.30 -16.79
CA SER A 167 8.10 13.68 -16.72
C SER A 167 7.00 14.72 -17.01
#